data_AF-A0AAD8AVI1-F1
#
_entry.id   AF-A0AAD8AVI1-F1
#
_cell.length_a   1.000
_cell.length_b   1.000
_cell.length_c   1.000
_cell.angle_alpha   90.00
_cell.angle_beta   90.00
_cell.angle_gamma   90.00
#
_symmetry.space_group_name_H-M   'P 1'
#
loop_
_entity.id
_entity.type
_entity.pdbx_description
1 polymer ?
#
loop_
_entity_poly.entity_id
_entity_poly.type
_entity_poly.pdbx_seq_one_letter_code
_entity_poly.pdbx_strand_id
1 'polypeptide(L)'
;MKSTKRKRKLIDQKQVSLKSKNSRHHETKYLKGKPDGQSVPSKFFGKHETQVSEHGEVENWFRLWQKLQEKFERSRFTFMVSHPHGCPKQVSFGQWVHNYVVDRSSDERDMSKLTYTTCTCPGSSGAGVFCVGFGEHVHSGSFDTKLNVSGIGFSNWN
;
A
#
# COMPACT_ATOMS: atom_id res chain seq x y z
N MET A 1 -35.70 21.20 -33.24
CA MET A 1 -34.71 20.97 -32.16
C MET A 1 -35.26 19.91 -31.21
N LYS A 2 -34.76 18.68 -31.25
CA LYS A 2 -35.25 17.57 -30.41
C LYS A 2 -34.34 17.43 -29.18
N SER A 3 -34.90 17.71 -28.00
CA SER A 3 -34.22 17.63 -26.70
C SER A 3 -34.31 16.20 -26.14
N THR A 4 -33.17 15.55 -25.94
CA THR A 4 -33.07 14.18 -25.44
C THR A 4 -32.74 14.20 -23.95
N LYS A 5 -33.74 13.95 -23.10
CA LYS A 5 -33.58 13.77 -21.64
C LYS A 5 -32.92 12.40 -21.35
N ARG A 6 -31.68 12.40 -20.86
CA ARG A 6 -31.01 11.19 -20.33
C ARG A 6 -31.47 10.90 -18.90
N LYS A 7 -32.10 9.72 -18.70
CA LYS A 7 -32.47 9.17 -17.39
C LYS A 7 -31.21 8.76 -16.61
N ARG A 8 -31.07 9.27 -15.39
CA ARG A 8 -30.07 8.80 -14.39
C ARG A 8 -30.57 7.48 -13.77
N LYS A 9 -29.70 6.48 -13.72
CA LYS A 9 -29.95 5.20 -13.03
C LYS A 9 -29.33 5.31 -11.63
N LEU A 10 -30.16 5.34 -10.59
CA LEU A 10 -29.72 5.17 -9.20
C LEU A 10 -29.22 3.74 -9.02
N ILE A 11 -28.05 3.57 -8.41
CA ILE A 11 -27.53 2.27 -7.97
C ILE A 11 -27.69 2.21 -6.46
N ASP A 12 -28.39 1.17 -6.03
CA ASP A 12 -28.88 0.90 -4.69
C ASP A 12 -27.73 0.36 -3.80
N GLN A 13 -27.38 1.08 -2.74
CA GLN A 13 -26.38 0.64 -1.77
C GLN A 13 -27.02 -0.30 -0.74
N LYS A 14 -26.87 -1.61 -0.92
CA LYS A 14 -27.18 -2.58 0.14
C LYS A 14 -26.02 -2.66 1.13
N GLN A 15 -26.24 -2.08 2.31
CA GLN A 15 -25.45 -2.30 3.51
C GLN A 15 -25.59 -3.77 3.96
N VAL A 16 -24.48 -4.52 3.95
CA VAL A 16 -24.43 -5.86 4.55
C VAL A 16 -23.83 -5.74 5.95
N SER A 17 -24.69 -5.84 6.95
CA SER A 17 -24.33 -5.98 8.36
C SER A 17 -23.81 -7.39 8.61
N LEU A 18 -22.57 -7.53 9.08
CA LEU A 18 -22.01 -8.81 9.54
C LEU A 18 -21.69 -8.72 11.04
N LYS A 19 -22.46 -9.51 11.80
CA LYS A 19 -22.25 -9.81 13.21
C LYS A 19 -21.03 -10.72 13.34
N SER A 20 -19.98 -10.27 14.03
CA SER A 20 -18.84 -11.09 14.43
C SER A 20 -19.21 -11.92 15.68
N LYS A 21 -19.04 -13.24 15.60
CA LYS A 21 -19.16 -14.19 16.72
C LYS A 21 -17.76 -14.72 17.08
N ASN A 22 -17.56 -14.82 18.40
CA ASN A 22 -16.39 -15.25 19.15
C ASN A 22 -15.71 -16.58 18.73
N SER A 23 -14.45 -16.67 19.19
CA SER A 23 -13.78 -17.84 19.80
C SER A 23 -12.84 -18.66 18.92
N ARG A 24 -11.52 -18.55 19.21
CA ARG A 24 -10.79 -19.54 20.04
C ARG A 24 -9.36 -19.07 20.29
N HIS A 25 -8.94 -19.15 21.55
CA HIS A 25 -7.55 -19.01 21.99
C HIS A 25 -6.71 -20.17 21.46
N HIS A 26 -5.57 -19.86 20.84
CA HIS A 26 -4.47 -20.80 20.68
C HIS A 26 -3.20 -20.18 21.27
N GLU A 27 -2.76 -20.78 22.36
CA GLU A 27 -1.53 -20.48 23.08
C GLU A 27 -0.35 -21.10 22.33
N THR A 28 0.63 -20.29 21.92
CA THR A 28 1.88 -20.76 21.33
C THR A 28 3.03 -20.60 22.34
N LYS A 29 3.64 -21.73 22.66
CA LYS A 29 4.76 -21.85 23.61
C LYS A 29 6.05 -21.32 22.97
N TYR A 30 6.66 -20.33 23.61
CA TYR A 30 7.98 -19.81 23.28
C TYR A 30 9.07 -20.85 23.57
N LEU A 31 9.86 -21.20 22.57
CA LEU A 31 11.12 -21.92 22.76
C LEU A 31 12.25 -20.92 23.04
N LYS A 32 12.85 -21.05 24.23
CA LYS A 32 14.14 -20.45 24.62
C LYS A 32 15.28 -21.25 23.98
N GLY A 33 16.18 -20.57 23.28
CA GLY A 33 17.45 -21.11 22.78
C GLY A 33 18.44 -19.97 22.53
N LYS A 34 19.65 -20.10 23.08
CA LYS A 34 20.63 -19.04 23.43
C LYS A 34 21.68 -18.80 22.30
N PRO A 35 22.62 -17.85 22.47
CA PRO A 35 23.30 -17.13 21.39
C PRO A 35 24.60 -17.83 20.95
N ASP A 36 25.19 -17.37 19.85
CA ASP A 36 26.65 -17.26 19.73
C ASP A 36 27.01 -16.18 18.71
N GLY A 37 27.86 -15.26 19.17
CA GLY A 37 28.41 -14.19 18.35
C GLY A 37 29.58 -14.71 17.52
N GLN A 38 29.56 -14.37 16.23
CA GLN A 38 30.77 -14.20 15.44
C GLN A 38 30.66 -12.88 14.67
N SER A 39 31.53 -11.94 15.03
CA SER A 39 31.71 -10.67 14.35
C SER A 39 32.39 -10.89 13.01
N VAL A 40 31.69 -10.61 11.92
CA VAL A 40 32.31 -10.46 10.59
C VAL A 40 32.98 -9.08 10.48
N PRO A 41 34.20 -8.97 9.93
CA PRO A 41 34.92 -7.71 9.84
C PRO A 41 34.27 -6.77 8.82
N SER A 42 33.74 -5.64 9.30
CA SER A 42 33.27 -4.52 8.48
C SER A 42 34.46 -3.72 7.94
N LYS A 43 35.01 -4.12 6.80
CA LYS A 43 35.94 -3.29 6.03
C LYS A 43 35.50 -3.23 4.57
N PHE A 44 34.38 -2.57 4.29
CA PHE A 44 34.06 -2.11 2.93
C PHE A 44 32.90 -1.11 2.92
N PHE A 45 33.01 0.05 3.57
CA PHE A 45 32.16 1.19 3.24
C PHE A 45 33.00 2.47 3.36
N GLY A 46 33.22 3.11 2.22
CA GLY A 46 33.87 4.41 2.13
C GLY A 46 33.05 5.44 2.91
N LYS A 47 33.75 6.24 3.72
CA LYS A 47 33.19 7.36 4.46
C LYS A 47 32.83 8.49 3.48
N HIS A 48 31.65 8.40 2.86
CA HIS A 48 30.91 9.59 2.48
C HIS A 48 29.82 9.77 3.52
N GLU A 49 30.21 10.38 4.64
CA GLU A 49 29.27 10.86 5.65
C GLU A 49 28.68 12.17 5.12
N THR A 50 27.67 12.04 4.26
CA THR A 50 26.86 13.17 3.84
C THR A 50 26.04 13.59 5.05
N GLN A 51 26.37 14.73 5.65
CA GLN A 51 25.51 15.38 6.63
C GLN A 51 24.26 15.85 5.90
N VAL A 52 23.19 15.05 5.97
CA VAL A 52 21.88 15.44 5.44
C VAL A 52 21.10 16.08 6.58
N SER A 53 20.71 17.34 6.42
CA SER A 53 19.76 17.96 7.34
C SER A 53 18.40 17.27 7.18
N GLU A 54 17.66 17.06 8.28
CA GLU A 54 16.35 16.36 8.26
C GLU A 54 15.36 16.98 7.24
N HIS A 55 15.47 18.30 7.00
CA HIS A 55 14.71 19.00 5.96
C HIS A 55 15.09 18.61 4.52
N GLY A 56 16.36 18.26 4.27
CA GLY A 56 16.85 17.80 2.97
C GLY A 56 16.41 16.37 2.61
N GLU A 57 16.12 15.53 3.62
CA GLU A 57 15.70 14.14 3.40
C GLU A 57 14.29 14.05 2.80
N VAL A 58 13.35 14.87 3.29
CA VAL A 58 11.96 14.89 2.84
C VAL A 58 11.84 15.40 1.41
N GLU A 59 12.53 16.50 1.09
CA GLU A 59 12.60 17.07 -0.27
C GLU A 59 13.16 16.04 -1.26
N ASN A 60 14.22 15.33 -0.86
CA ASN A 60 14.85 14.31 -1.68
C ASN A 60 13.92 13.11 -1.91
N TRP A 61 13.15 12.71 -0.90
CA TRP A 61 12.14 11.65 -1.03
C TRP A 61 11.09 12.02 -2.08
N PHE A 62 10.46 13.19 -1.96
CA PHE A 62 9.42 13.61 -2.90
C PHE A 62 9.94 13.68 -4.34
N ARG A 63 11.13 14.26 -4.53
CA ARG A 63 11.77 14.36 -5.84
C ARG A 63 12.10 12.99 -6.43
N LEU A 64 12.63 12.07 -5.61
CA LEU A 64 12.95 10.72 -6.06
C LEU A 64 11.67 9.96 -6.41
N TRP A 65 10.66 10.07 -5.56
CA TRP A 65 9.37 9.43 -5.77
C TRP A 65 8.72 9.90 -7.06
N GLN A 66 8.70 11.21 -7.32
CA GLN A 66 8.17 11.76 -8.58
C GLN A 66 8.92 11.21 -9.81
N LYS A 67 10.26 11.21 -9.79
CA LYS A 67 11.06 10.63 -10.88
C LYS A 67 10.76 9.15 -11.10
N LEU A 68 10.50 8.42 -10.01
CA LEU A 68 10.18 7.01 -10.04
C LEU A 68 8.76 6.81 -10.61
N GLN A 69 7.80 7.66 -10.27
CA GLN A 69 6.46 7.66 -10.86
C GLN A 69 6.53 7.90 -12.37
N GLU A 70 7.23 8.95 -12.81
CA GLU A 70 7.40 9.28 -14.24
C GLU A 70 8.09 8.14 -15.02
N LYS A 71 9.17 7.58 -14.47
CA LYS A 71 9.92 6.50 -15.13
C LYS A 71 9.10 5.22 -15.31
N PHE A 72 8.12 4.98 -14.45
CA PHE A 72 7.41 3.71 -14.38
C PHE A 72 5.89 3.85 -14.58
N GLU A 73 5.38 4.90 -15.23
CA GLU A 73 3.95 5.24 -15.41
C GLU A 73 2.99 4.10 -15.84
N ARG A 74 3.50 3.00 -16.40
CA ARG A 74 2.73 1.80 -16.81
C ARG A 74 2.98 0.56 -15.97
N SER A 75 3.76 0.69 -14.91
CA SER A 75 4.11 -0.41 -14.03
C SER A 75 2.93 -0.76 -13.14
N ARG A 76 2.73 -2.07 -12.96
CA ARG A 76 1.81 -2.59 -11.96
C ARG A 76 2.48 -2.97 -10.66
N PHE A 77 3.78 -2.71 -10.55
CA PHE A 77 4.55 -3.10 -9.37
C PHE A 77 4.06 -2.34 -8.13
N THR A 78 3.84 -3.10 -7.07
CA THR A 78 3.33 -2.58 -5.80
C THR A 78 4.17 -3.15 -4.67
N PHE A 79 4.50 -2.31 -3.70
CA PHE A 79 5.06 -2.77 -2.44
C PHE A 79 4.35 -2.14 -1.25
N MET A 80 4.37 -2.83 -0.12
CA MET A 80 3.75 -2.37 1.11
C MET A 80 4.74 -2.57 2.26
N VAL A 81 4.90 -1.52 3.07
CA VAL A 81 5.69 -1.57 4.30
C VAL A 81 4.71 -1.63 5.47
N SER A 82 4.69 -2.74 6.19
CA SER A 82 3.75 -2.92 7.30
C SER A 82 4.42 -3.56 8.53
N HIS A 83 3.74 -3.46 9.66
CA HIS A 83 4.19 -4.03 10.93
C HIS A 83 3.21 -5.12 11.37
N PRO A 84 3.36 -6.34 10.82
CA PRO A 84 2.40 -7.41 11.06
C PRO A 84 2.35 -7.77 12.55
N HIS A 85 1.22 -7.52 13.23
CA HIS A 85 0.99 -7.91 14.64
C HIS A 85 2.04 -7.46 15.69
N GLY A 86 2.81 -6.40 15.46
CA GLY A 86 3.90 -6.04 16.39
C GLY A 86 5.25 -6.70 16.06
N CYS A 87 5.32 -7.55 15.02
CA CYS A 87 6.57 -8.14 14.52
C CYS A 87 7.37 -7.14 13.71
N PRO A 88 8.69 -7.30 13.54
CA PRO A 88 9.54 -6.36 12.78
C PRO A 88 8.91 -5.88 11.48
N LYS A 89 9.15 -4.62 11.10
CA LYS A 89 8.62 -4.07 9.85
C LYS A 89 9.05 -4.95 8.67
N GLN A 90 8.10 -5.28 7.81
CA GLN A 90 8.33 -6.09 6.62
C GLN A 90 7.95 -5.31 5.38
N VAL A 91 8.70 -5.54 4.30
CA VAL A 91 8.36 -5.07 2.96
C VAL A 91 7.83 -6.27 2.18
N SER A 92 6.61 -6.15 1.69
CA SER A 92 5.98 -7.14 0.81
C SER A 92 5.85 -6.57 -0.59
N PHE A 93 5.97 -7.43 -1.59
CA PHE A 93 5.94 -7.07 -3.00
C PHE A 93 4.79 -7.77 -3.71
N GLY A 94 4.29 -7.17 -4.77
CA GLY A 94 3.19 -7.69 -5.55
C GLY A 94 2.86 -6.77 -6.71
N GLN A 95 1.62 -6.89 -7.18
CA GLN A 95 1.08 -6.09 -8.26
C GLN A 95 -0.35 -5.63 -7.96
N TRP A 96 -0.69 -4.42 -8.38
CA TRP A 96 -2.09 -3.99 -8.44
C TRP A 96 -2.80 -4.62 -9.64
N VAL A 97 -4.08 -4.96 -9.46
CA VAL A 97 -4.86 -5.80 -10.38
C VAL A 97 -5.98 -4.99 -11.02
N HIS A 98 -6.78 -4.30 -10.20
CA HIS A 98 -7.87 -3.46 -10.67
C HIS A 98 -7.82 -2.07 -10.03
N ASN A 99 -8.15 -1.07 -10.85
CA ASN A 99 -8.34 0.32 -10.44
C ASN A 99 -9.82 0.70 -10.57
N TYR A 100 -10.42 1.15 -9.47
CA TYR A 100 -11.79 1.62 -9.41
C TYR A 100 -11.81 3.12 -9.13
N VAL A 101 -11.96 3.92 -10.19
CA VAL A 101 -12.08 5.38 -10.07
C VAL A 101 -13.38 5.73 -9.35
N VAL A 102 -13.24 6.44 -8.23
CA VAL A 102 -14.33 6.92 -7.38
C VAL A 102 -14.73 8.34 -7.79
N ASP A 103 -13.73 9.18 -8.06
CA ASP A 103 -13.94 10.55 -8.53
C ASP A 103 -12.81 10.96 -9.50
N ARG A 104 -13.16 11.78 -10.49
CA ARG A 104 -12.21 12.32 -11.48
C ARG A 104 -11.98 13.78 -11.16
N SER A 105 -10.75 14.13 -10.78
CA SER A 105 -10.39 15.53 -10.57
C SER A 105 -9.89 16.17 -11.86
N SER A 106 -9.96 17.50 -11.94
CA SER A 106 -9.34 18.28 -13.03
C SER A 106 -7.81 18.30 -12.98
N ASP A 107 -7.21 17.87 -11.87
CA ASP A 107 -5.84 18.19 -11.50
C ASP A 107 -4.89 16.99 -11.74
N GLU A 108 -5.06 16.31 -12.89
CA GLU A 108 -4.23 15.19 -13.37
C GLU A 108 -4.23 13.92 -12.48
N ARG A 109 -4.99 13.92 -11.39
CA ARG A 109 -5.11 12.78 -10.47
C ARG A 109 -6.55 12.37 -10.28
N ASP A 110 -6.79 11.06 -10.32
CA ASP A 110 -8.08 10.48 -9.97
C ASP A 110 -8.08 10.03 -8.51
N MET A 111 -9.23 10.11 -7.86
CA MET A 111 -9.45 9.43 -6.58
C MET A 111 -9.94 8.02 -6.88
N SER A 112 -9.20 7.01 -6.41
CA SER A 112 -9.51 5.63 -6.75
C SER A 112 -9.29 4.65 -5.59
N LYS A 113 -9.85 3.45 -5.76
CA LYS A 113 -9.56 2.29 -4.92
C LYS A 113 -8.90 1.21 -5.76
N LEU A 114 -7.93 0.52 -5.17
CA LEU A 114 -7.17 -0.54 -5.82
C LEU A 114 -7.43 -1.90 -5.20
N THR A 115 -7.25 -2.93 -6.03
CA THR A 115 -6.96 -4.28 -5.56
C THR A 115 -5.54 -4.68 -5.90
N TYR A 116 -4.88 -5.46 -5.05
CA TYR A 116 -3.46 -5.83 -5.22
C TYR A 116 -3.09 -7.11 -4.47
N THR A 117 -1.92 -7.66 -4.83
CA THR A 117 -1.49 -9.02 -4.46
C THR A 117 -0.37 -9.09 -3.42
N THR A 118 0.05 -7.96 -2.83
CA THR A 118 1.10 -7.97 -1.78
C THR A 118 0.68 -8.83 -0.59
N CYS A 119 1.59 -9.56 0.02
CA CYS A 119 1.25 -10.32 1.23
C CYS A 119 0.85 -9.38 2.37
N THR A 120 -0.24 -9.70 3.06
CA THR A 120 -0.74 -8.97 4.23
C THR A 120 -1.04 -9.95 5.35
N CYS A 121 -1.15 -9.44 6.57
CA CYS A 121 -1.71 -10.21 7.68
C CYS A 121 -2.68 -9.31 8.48
N PRO A 122 -3.43 -9.86 9.43
CA PRO A 122 -4.19 -9.01 10.33
C PRO A 122 -3.25 -8.02 11.06
N GLY A 123 -3.65 -6.75 11.15
CA GLY A 123 -2.79 -5.68 11.67
C GLY A 123 -1.96 -4.93 10.61
N SER A 124 -2.01 -5.32 9.33
CA SER A 124 -1.47 -4.49 8.23
C SER A 124 -2.39 -3.32 7.83
N SER A 125 -3.61 -3.24 8.38
CA SER A 125 -4.56 -2.13 8.10
C SER A 125 -3.95 -0.77 8.43
N GLY A 126 -4.10 0.19 7.51
CA GLY A 126 -3.48 1.51 7.63
C GLY A 126 -2.07 1.60 7.03
N ALA A 127 -1.45 0.49 6.61
CA ALA A 127 -0.14 0.52 5.97
C ALA A 127 -0.19 1.20 4.59
N GLY A 128 0.88 1.93 4.25
CA GLY A 128 1.05 2.54 2.92
C GLY A 128 1.27 1.49 1.85
N VAL A 129 0.53 1.62 0.74
CA VAL A 129 0.57 0.78 -0.45
C VAL A 129 1.12 1.64 -1.58
N PHE A 130 2.38 1.40 -1.91
CA PHE A 130 3.12 2.16 -2.89
C PHE A 130 2.99 1.49 -4.26
N CYS A 131 2.26 2.13 -5.17
CA CYS A 131 2.07 1.66 -6.54
C CYS A 131 3.03 2.43 -7.44
N VAL A 132 4.12 1.77 -7.82
CA VAL A 132 5.20 2.39 -8.61
C VAL A 132 4.66 2.78 -9.99
N GLY A 133 4.77 4.05 -10.34
CA GLY A 133 4.23 4.59 -11.59
C GLY A 133 2.76 4.99 -11.55
N PHE A 134 2.05 4.64 -10.48
CA PHE A 134 0.61 4.81 -10.42
C PHE A 134 0.14 5.70 -9.26
N GLY A 135 0.72 5.61 -8.06
CA GLY A 135 0.30 6.43 -6.93
C GLY A 135 0.51 5.77 -5.57
N GLU A 136 -0.16 6.32 -4.56
CA GLU A 136 -0.09 5.84 -3.18
C GLU A 136 -1.50 5.65 -2.60
N HIS A 137 -1.69 4.53 -1.95
CA HIS A 137 -2.95 4.17 -1.30
C HIS A 137 -2.68 3.64 0.12
N VAL A 138 -3.75 3.39 0.88
CA VAL A 138 -3.67 2.81 2.22
C VAL A 138 -4.34 1.44 2.21
N HIS A 139 -3.72 0.42 2.83
CA HIS A 139 -4.32 -0.90 2.96
C HIS A 139 -5.54 -0.86 3.88
N SER A 140 -6.69 -1.34 3.38
CA SER A 140 -7.96 -1.33 4.10
C SER A 140 -8.48 -2.73 4.45
N GLY A 141 -7.98 -3.78 3.83
CA GLY A 141 -8.39 -5.15 4.10
C GLY A 141 -8.15 -6.09 2.94
N SER A 142 -8.76 -7.27 2.99
CA SER A 142 -8.63 -8.31 1.97
C SER A 142 -9.96 -8.99 1.68
N PHE A 143 -10.08 -9.53 0.47
CA PHE A 143 -11.15 -10.41 0.03
C PHE A 143 -10.73 -11.88 0.20
N ASP A 144 -11.70 -12.78 0.28
CA ASP A 144 -11.49 -14.24 0.35
C ASP A 144 -10.71 -14.79 -0.86
N THR A 145 -10.66 -14.03 -1.96
CA THR A 145 -9.95 -14.37 -3.20
C THR A 145 -8.43 -14.12 -3.16
N LYS A 146 -7.84 -13.89 -1.97
CA LYS A 146 -6.41 -13.53 -1.78
C LYS A 146 -6.02 -12.19 -2.43
N LEU A 147 -7.00 -11.33 -2.73
CA LEU A 147 -6.76 -9.97 -3.17
C LEU A 147 -6.93 -9.02 -1.99
N ASN A 148 -6.00 -8.09 -1.85
CA ASN A 148 -6.11 -6.98 -0.91
C ASN A 148 -6.84 -5.82 -1.55
N VAL A 149 -7.39 -4.96 -0.70
CA VAL A 149 -8.15 -3.77 -1.09
C VAL A 149 -7.56 -2.55 -0.41
N SER A 150 -7.48 -1.45 -1.13
CA SER A 150 -7.10 -0.18 -0.55
C SER A 150 -8.31 0.65 -0.11
N GLY A 151 -8.03 1.63 0.76
CA GLY A 151 -8.86 2.82 0.90
C GLY A 151 -8.82 3.68 -0.37
N ILE A 152 -9.49 4.83 -0.31
CA ILE A 152 -9.42 5.82 -1.39
C ILE A 152 -8.04 6.49 -1.34
N GLY A 153 -7.36 6.54 -2.47
CA GLY A 153 -6.08 7.22 -2.64
C GLY A 153 -6.02 7.97 -3.96
N PHE A 154 -4.95 8.74 -4.14
CA PHE A 154 -4.69 9.44 -5.39
C PHE A 154 -3.90 8.55 -6.33
N SER A 155 -4.44 8.40 -7.53
CA SER A 155 -3.81 7.68 -8.63
C SER A 155 -3.60 8.60 -9.82
N ASN A 156 -2.49 8.41 -10.51
CA ASN A 156 -2.24 9.04 -11.79
C ASN A 156 -3.30 8.57 -12.80
N TRP A 157 -3.73 9.50 -13.66
CA TRP A 157 -4.59 9.19 -14.78
C TRP A 157 -3.93 8.15 -15.70
N ASN A 158 -4.74 7.24 -16.26
CA ASN A 158 -4.29 6.21 -17.21
C ASN A 158 -5.16 6.25 -18.47
#